data_AF-A0A6L4ZL84-F1
#
_entry.id   AF-A0A6L4ZL84-F1
#
_cell.length_a   1.000
_cell.length_b   1.000
_cell.length_c   1.000
_cell.angle_alpha   90.00
_cell.angle_beta   90.00
_cell.angle_gamma   90.00
#
_symmetry.space_group_name_H-M   'P 1'
#
loop_
_entity.id
_entity.type
_entity.pdbx_description
1 polymer ?
#
loop_
_entity_poly.entity_id
_entity_poly.type
_entity_poly.pdbx_seq_one_letter_code
_entity_poly.pdbx_strand_id
1 'polypeptide(L)'
;MEKIQIKAKSLPSRCETCHQSDYFDPAKGFCQRCDTSLEIHKLKQNNFPVIEEPQQTRQLMPFSYFLAVSGTIVISFLLVVFLAVIIIGVGTYETFLSRLIWIILAISYLALAWLSLLAMKKYPVVQEMIVLLLCLIFGAFIIIMGVSIASHYPPK
;
A
#
# COMPACT_ATOMS: atom_id res chain seq x y z
N MET A 1 -12.61 -1.71 -24.11
CA MET A 1 -11.20 -1.26 -24.18
C MET A 1 -10.66 -1.62 -25.55
N GLU A 2 -10.50 -0.63 -26.42
CA GLU A 2 -9.97 -0.85 -27.77
C GLU A 2 -8.45 -1.04 -27.73
N LYS A 3 -8.00 -2.09 -28.40
CA LYS A 3 -6.59 -2.49 -28.47
C LYS A 3 -5.88 -1.57 -29.47
N ILE A 4 -5.09 -0.61 -28.98
CA ILE A 4 -4.33 0.30 -29.83
C ILE A 4 -3.33 -0.53 -30.66
N GLN A 5 -3.59 -0.65 -31.96
CA GLN A 5 -2.66 -1.29 -32.90
C GLN A 5 -1.65 -0.26 -33.39
N ILE A 6 -0.45 -0.25 -32.80
CA ILE A 6 0.65 0.58 -33.29
C ILE A 6 1.20 -0.06 -34.56
N LYS A 7 0.81 0.46 -35.72
CA LYS A 7 1.45 0.10 -36.99
C LYS A 7 2.82 0.76 -37.05
N ALA A 8 3.88 -0.02 -36.87
CA ALA A 8 5.24 0.44 -37.09
C ALA A 8 5.42 0.78 -38.58
N LYS A 9 5.30 2.06 -38.93
CA LYS A 9 5.73 2.54 -40.24
C LYS A 9 7.25 2.45 -40.28
N SER A 10 7.79 1.87 -41.35
CA SER A 10 9.23 1.90 -41.63
C SER A 10 9.70 3.35 -41.60
N LEU A 11 10.81 3.60 -40.91
CA LEU A 11 11.44 4.92 -40.89
C LEU A 11 11.68 5.39 -42.34
N PRO A 12 11.45 6.67 -42.66
CA PRO A 12 11.79 7.19 -43.98
C PRO A 12 13.29 6.98 -44.21
N SER A 13 13.66 6.63 -45.44
CA SER A 13 15.07 6.44 -45.84
C SER A 13 15.91 7.71 -45.69
N ARG A 14 15.27 8.87 -45.47
CA ARG A 14 15.88 10.17 -45.29
C ARG A 14 15.19 10.94 -44.16
N CYS A 15 15.97 11.50 -43.23
CA CYS A 15 15.45 12.40 -42.20
C CYS A 15 14.91 13.69 -42.85
N GLU A 16 13.67 14.05 -42.55
CA GLU A 16 13.06 15.32 -43.02
C GLU A 16 13.89 16.54 -42.57
N THR A 17 14.55 16.44 -41.41
CA THR A 17 15.48 17.45 -40.87
C THR A 17 16.71 17.66 -41.75
N CYS A 18 17.12 16.65 -42.52
CA CYS A 18 18.33 16.66 -43.33
C CYS A 18 18.04 17.03 -44.79
N HIS A 19 16.76 17.19 -45.15
CA HIS A 19 16.35 17.57 -46.50
C HIS A 19 16.57 19.06 -46.81
N GLN A 20 16.87 19.88 -45.79
CA GLN A 20 16.99 21.34 -45.91
C GLN A 20 18.43 21.87 -45.77
N SER A 21 19.44 21.03 -45.54
CA SER A 21 20.81 21.50 -45.36
C SER A 21 21.82 20.72 -46.21
N ASP A 22 22.75 21.45 -46.84
CA ASP A 22 23.77 21.02 -47.82
C ASP A 22 24.80 20.00 -47.30
N TYR A 23 24.53 19.32 -46.18
CA TYR A 23 25.45 18.40 -45.51
C TYR A 23 25.13 16.93 -45.77
N PHE A 24 24.37 16.63 -46.84
CA PHE A 24 24.13 15.26 -47.29
C PHE A 24 25.34 14.75 -48.08
N ASP A 25 25.96 13.67 -47.60
CA ASP A 25 27.04 12.99 -48.32
C ASP A 25 26.45 11.85 -49.18
N PRO A 26 26.36 12.00 -50.51
CA PRO A 26 25.79 10.98 -51.38
C PRO A 26 26.62 9.70 -51.45
N ALA A 27 27.90 9.73 -51.07
CA ALA A 27 28.73 8.52 -51.01
C ALA A 27 28.39 7.65 -49.81
N LYS A 28 27.95 8.26 -48.70
CA LYS A 28 27.58 7.56 -47.46
C LYS A 28 26.09 7.29 -47.31
N GLY A 29 25.24 8.06 -48.01
CA GLY A 29 23.78 7.94 -47.91
C GLY A 29 23.17 8.57 -46.65
N PHE A 30 23.98 9.24 -45.82
CA PHE A 30 23.58 9.90 -44.58
C PHE A 30 24.18 11.32 -44.50
N CYS A 31 23.63 12.20 -43.68
CA CYS A 31 24.25 13.50 -43.41
C CYS A 31 25.31 13.39 -42.30
N GLN A 32 26.27 14.31 -42.25
CA GLN A 32 27.34 14.32 -41.22
C GLN A 32 26.80 14.27 -39.79
N ARG A 33 25.63 14.88 -39.54
CA ARG A 33 24.97 14.88 -38.22
C ARG A 33 24.41 13.50 -37.84
N CYS A 34 23.95 12.73 -38.82
CA CYS A 34 23.48 11.36 -38.62
C CYS A 34 24.64 10.35 -38.57
N ASP A 35 25.77 10.64 -39.24
CA ASP A 35 26.98 9.81 -39.19
C ASP A 35 27.46 9.63 -37.72
N THR A 36 27.43 10.70 -36.94
CA THR A 36 27.78 10.67 -35.50
C THR A 36 26.82 9.81 -34.68
N SER A 37 25.53 9.77 -35.03
CA SER A 37 24.54 8.92 -34.34
C SER A 37 24.63 7.44 -34.72
N LEU A 38 25.17 7.13 -35.90
CA LEU A 38 25.36 5.76 -36.36
C LEU A 38 26.55 5.08 -35.67
N GLU A 39 27.58 5.84 -35.28
CA GLU A 39 28.66 5.33 -34.42
C GLU A 39 28.13 4.89 -33.05
N ILE A 40 27.16 5.62 -32.48
CA ILE A 40 26.51 5.26 -31.21
C ILE A 40 25.75 3.94 -31.34
N HIS A 41 25.12 3.67 -32.50
CA HIS A 41 24.44 2.40 -32.75
C HIS A 41 25.42 1.22 -32.93
N LYS A 42 26.59 1.44 -33.55
CA LYS A 42 27.63 0.41 -33.64
C LYS A 42 28.24 0.06 -32.28
N LEU A 43 28.38 1.03 -31.37
CA LEU A 43 28.80 0.78 -29.98
C LEU A 43 27.77 -0.06 -29.21
N LYS A 44 26.48 0.07 -29.53
CA LYS A 44 25.40 -0.69 -28.89
C LYS A 44 25.35 -2.17 -29.30
N GLN A 45 25.96 -2.55 -30.43
CA GLN A 45 26.03 -3.94 -30.90
C GLN A 45 27.18 -4.74 -30.29
N ASN A 46 28.16 -4.08 -29.67
CA ASN A 46 29.29 -4.72 -29.02
C ASN A 46 28.98 -5.01 -27.54
N ASN A 47 28.07 -5.94 -27.25
CA ASN A 47 27.91 -6.64 -25.96
C ASN A 47 28.19 -5.84 -24.68
N PHE A 48 27.93 -4.53 -24.65
CA PHE A 48 27.99 -3.80 -23.41
C PHE A 48 26.82 -4.33 -22.61
N PRO A 49 27.06 -4.97 -21.45
CA PRO A 49 25.96 -5.32 -20.57
C PRO A 49 25.26 -4.00 -20.32
N VAL A 50 24.03 -3.88 -20.83
CA VAL A 50 23.12 -2.86 -20.37
C VAL A 50 23.04 -3.17 -18.89
N ILE A 51 23.74 -2.38 -18.09
CA ILE A 51 23.53 -2.33 -16.66
C ILE A 51 22.10 -1.82 -16.59
N GLU A 52 21.14 -2.74 -16.56
CA GLU A 52 19.80 -2.47 -16.09
C GLU A 52 20.05 -1.98 -14.68
N GLU A 53 20.17 -0.65 -14.56
CA GLU A 53 20.20 0.02 -13.28
C GLU A 53 18.99 -0.56 -12.56
N PRO A 54 19.19 -1.37 -11.51
CA PRO A 54 18.07 -2.02 -10.87
C PRO A 54 17.16 -0.87 -10.50
N GLN A 55 15.93 -0.87 -11.01
CA GLN A 55 14.87 0.05 -10.62
C GLN A 55 14.53 -0.24 -9.17
N GLN A 56 15.49 0.05 -8.32
CA GLN A 56 15.42 0.12 -6.89
C GLN A 56 14.98 1.55 -6.62
N THR A 57 13.80 1.91 -7.16
CA THR A 57 12.95 2.83 -6.42
C THR A 57 12.63 2.10 -5.13
N ARG A 58 13.54 2.19 -4.15
CA ARG A 58 13.19 2.04 -2.75
C ARG A 58 12.10 3.08 -2.58
N GLN A 59 10.85 2.65 -2.70
CA GLN A 59 9.71 3.42 -2.28
C GLN A 59 9.92 3.58 -0.78
N LEU A 60 10.67 4.63 -0.40
CA LEU A 60 10.74 5.08 0.96
C LEU A 60 9.28 5.33 1.32
N MET A 61 8.75 4.46 2.18
CA MET A 61 7.38 4.63 2.63
C MET A 61 7.26 6.05 3.18
N PRO A 62 6.29 6.83 2.69
CA PRO A 62 6.19 8.22 3.04
C PRO A 62 6.06 8.32 4.56
N PHE A 63 6.78 9.27 5.17
CA PHE A 63 6.79 9.48 6.62
C PHE A 63 5.38 9.62 7.23
N SER A 64 4.42 10.09 6.42
CA SER A 64 2.98 10.12 6.77
C SER A 64 2.41 8.75 7.13
N TYR A 65 2.86 7.67 6.47
CA TYR A 65 2.44 6.31 6.80
C TYR A 65 2.91 5.90 8.20
N PHE A 66 4.14 6.25 8.56
CA PHE A 66 4.67 5.95 9.90
C PHE A 66 3.91 6.70 11.00
N LEU A 67 3.57 7.97 10.75
CA LEU A 67 2.74 8.77 11.66
C LEU A 67 1.33 8.19 11.80
N ALA A 68 0.72 7.71 10.72
CA ALA A 68 -0.61 7.10 10.75
C ALA A 68 -0.62 5.79 11.57
N VAL A 69 0.38 4.93 11.38
CA VAL A 69 0.49 3.66 12.12
C VAL A 69 0.78 3.91 13.60
N SER A 70 1.71 4.80 13.93
CA SER A 70 2.00 5.13 15.34
C SER A 70 0.81 5.81 16.04
N GLY A 71 0.11 6.71 15.37
CA GLY A 71 -1.07 7.39 15.90
C GLY A 71 -2.21 6.41 16.24
N THR A 72 -2.49 5.46 15.34
CA THR A 72 -3.55 4.45 15.58
C THR A 72 -3.22 3.54 16.77
N ILE A 73 -1.95 3.17 16.96
CA ILE A 73 -1.50 2.39 18.12
C ILE A 73 -1.74 3.17 19.43
N VAL A 74 -1.32 4.44 19.48
CA VAL A 74 -1.47 5.28 20.69
C VAL A 74 -2.94 5.50 21.03
N ILE A 75 -3.78 5.81 20.04
CA ILE A 75 -5.22 6.02 20.25
C ILE A 75 -5.89 4.74 20.75
N SER A 76 -5.56 3.59 20.15
CA SER A 76 -6.11 2.29 20.58
C SER A 76 -5.73 1.97 22.02
N PHE A 77 -4.48 2.24 22.41
CA PHE A 77 -4.02 2.05 23.78
C PHE A 77 -4.76 2.96 24.78
N LEU A 78 -4.89 4.25 24.46
CA LEU A 78 -5.62 5.20 25.30
C LEU A 78 -7.09 4.81 25.48
N LEU A 79 -7.73 4.30 24.41
CA LEU A 79 -9.10 3.81 24.46
C LEU A 79 -9.25 2.60 25.42
N VAL A 80 -8.31 1.65 25.37
CA VAL A 80 -8.32 0.48 26.27
C VAL A 80 -8.14 0.90 27.73
N VAL A 81 -7.21 1.81 28.01
CA VAL A 81 -7.01 2.35 29.37
C VAL A 81 -8.27 3.07 29.86
N PHE A 82 -8.88 3.89 29.01
CA PHE A 82 -10.12 4.60 29.33
C PHE A 82 -11.28 3.64 29.66
N LEU A 83 -11.47 2.60 28.84
CA LEU A 83 -12.47 1.57 29.09
C LEU A 83 -12.20 0.80 30.39
N ALA A 84 -10.93 0.47 30.67
CA ALA A 84 -10.55 -0.18 31.91
C ALA A 84 -10.88 0.70 33.14
N VAL A 85 -10.60 2.01 33.07
CA VAL A 85 -10.94 2.95 34.13
C VAL A 85 -12.45 3.06 34.34
N ILE A 86 -13.25 3.09 33.25
CA ILE A 86 -14.71 3.07 33.34
C ILE A 86 -15.21 1.78 33.99
N ILE A 87 -14.68 0.61 33.58
CA ILE A 87 -15.07 -0.69 34.15
C ILE A 87 -14.74 -0.76 35.65
N ILE A 88 -13.59 -0.23 36.05
CA ILE A 88 -13.17 -0.18 37.46
C ILE A 88 -14.03 0.81 38.25
N GLY A 89 -14.36 1.97 37.67
CA GLY A 89 -15.05 3.07 38.34
C GLY A 89 -16.57 2.94 38.43
N VAL A 90 -17.23 2.24 37.50
CA VAL A 90 -18.70 2.24 37.39
C VAL A 90 -19.40 1.12 38.16
N GLY A 91 -18.76 0.01 38.52
CA GLY A 91 -19.50 -1.17 38.97
C GLY A 91 -18.95 -1.88 40.20
N THR A 92 -19.64 -1.74 41.32
CA THR A 92 -19.56 -2.56 42.53
C THR A 92 -19.49 -4.08 42.29
N TYR A 93 -18.44 -4.70 42.86
CA TYR A 93 -18.17 -6.09 43.31
C TYR A 93 -18.72 -7.38 42.66
N GLU A 94 -19.69 -7.42 41.76
CA GLU A 94 -20.13 -8.69 41.14
C GLU A 94 -19.92 -8.64 39.63
N THR A 95 -18.92 -9.27 38.99
CA THR A 95 -18.12 -10.45 39.31
C THR A 95 -16.71 -10.27 38.76
N PHE A 96 -15.68 -10.63 39.52
CA PHE A 96 -14.27 -10.62 39.08
C PHE A 96 -14.07 -11.34 37.73
N LEU A 97 -14.81 -12.44 37.51
CA LEU A 97 -14.78 -13.21 36.27
C LEU A 97 -15.20 -12.40 35.05
N SER A 98 -16.27 -11.60 35.16
CA SER A 98 -16.73 -10.76 34.03
C SER A 98 -15.67 -9.73 33.64
N ARG A 99 -15.01 -9.11 34.62
CA ARG A 99 -13.91 -8.16 34.40
C ARG A 99 -12.72 -8.84 33.72
N LEU A 100 -12.40 -10.06 34.14
CA LEU A 100 -11.29 -10.83 33.58
C LEU A 100 -11.55 -11.25 32.13
N ILE A 101 -12.80 -11.62 31.81
CA ILE A 101 -13.23 -11.91 30.43
C ILE A 101 -13.08 -10.67 29.55
N TRP A 102 -13.51 -9.49 30.01
CA TRP A 102 -13.35 -8.24 29.25
C TRP A 102 -11.88 -7.87 29.03
N ILE A 103 -11.03 -8.05 30.03
CA ILE A 103 -9.59 -7.82 29.91
C ILE A 103 -8.95 -8.78 28.90
N ILE A 104 -9.29 -10.08 28.96
CA ILE A 104 -8.79 -11.07 27.99
C ILE A 104 -9.24 -10.70 26.58
N LEU A 105 -10.52 -10.38 26.37
CA LEU A 105 -11.03 -9.99 25.06
C LEU A 105 -10.33 -8.74 24.51
N ALA A 106 -10.07 -7.74 25.36
CA ALA A 106 -9.32 -6.55 24.98
C ALA A 106 -7.87 -6.86 24.58
N ILE A 107 -7.18 -7.73 25.32
CA ILE A 107 -5.81 -8.16 25.01
C ILE A 107 -5.77 -8.98 23.72
N SER A 108 -6.69 -9.94 23.55
CA SER A 108 -6.79 -10.75 22.33
C SER A 108 -7.06 -9.88 21.09
N TYR A 109 -7.89 -8.84 21.23
CA TYR A 109 -8.13 -7.87 20.16
C TYR A 109 -6.84 -7.12 19.78
N LEU A 110 -6.11 -6.59 20.77
CA LEU A 110 -4.83 -5.91 20.52
C LEU A 110 -3.80 -6.84 19.86
N ALA A 111 -3.75 -8.11 20.25
CA ALA A 111 -2.87 -9.10 19.65
C ALA A 111 -3.23 -9.38 18.17
N LEU A 112 -4.53 -9.49 17.84
CA LEU A 112 -5.00 -9.65 16.46
C LEU A 112 -4.75 -8.41 15.59
N ALA A 113 -4.95 -7.22 16.17
CA ALA A 113 -4.59 -5.95 15.53
C ALA A 113 -3.08 -5.88 15.25
N TRP A 114 -2.25 -6.34 16.18
CA TRP A 114 -0.80 -6.39 15.98
C TRP A 114 -0.38 -7.42 14.92
N LEU A 115 -0.99 -8.61 14.93
CA LEU A 115 -0.73 -9.66 13.93
C LEU A 115 -1.14 -9.22 12.52
N SER A 116 -2.26 -8.50 12.39
CA SER A 116 -2.67 -7.92 11.11
C SER A 116 -1.72 -6.81 10.65
N LEU A 117 -1.17 -6.00 11.57
CA LEU A 117 -0.09 -5.04 11.26
C LEU A 117 1.20 -5.73 10.76
N LEU A 118 1.57 -6.88 11.33
CA LEU A 118 2.73 -7.65 10.87
C LEU A 118 2.50 -8.29 9.49
N ALA A 119 1.26 -8.71 9.20
CA ALA A 119 0.88 -9.27 7.91
C ALA A 119 0.87 -8.23 6.76
N MET A 120 0.82 -6.92 7.07
CA MET A 120 0.81 -5.82 6.08
C MET A 120 2.00 -5.83 5.13
N LYS A 121 3.11 -6.47 5.51
CA LYS A 121 4.32 -6.52 4.69
C LYS A 121 4.16 -7.33 3.40
N LYS A 122 3.10 -8.16 3.30
CA LYS A 122 2.99 -9.17 2.23
C LYS A 122 1.80 -8.95 1.28
N TYR A 123 0.65 -8.42 1.73
CA TYR A 123 -0.55 -8.29 0.87
C TYR A 123 -1.47 -7.11 1.28
N PRO A 124 -1.33 -5.91 0.69
CA PRO A 124 -2.07 -4.71 1.12
C PRO A 124 -3.58 -4.71 0.75
N VAL A 125 -3.99 -5.40 -0.32
CA VAL A 125 -5.40 -5.35 -0.78
C VAL A 125 -6.30 -6.31 0.01
N VAL A 126 -5.80 -7.51 0.32
CA VAL A 126 -6.52 -8.51 1.14
C VAL A 126 -6.73 -7.98 2.56
N GLN A 127 -5.88 -7.05 2.99
CA GLN A 127 -5.85 -6.47 4.32
C GLN A 127 -7.04 -5.53 4.60
N GLU A 128 -7.39 -4.63 3.67
CA GLU A 128 -8.54 -3.74 3.90
C GLU A 128 -9.82 -4.54 4.08
N MET A 129 -9.98 -5.62 3.31
CA MET A 129 -11.11 -6.53 3.45
C MET A 129 -11.14 -7.27 4.79
N ILE A 130 -9.99 -7.75 5.28
CA ILE A 130 -9.92 -8.45 6.58
C ILE A 130 -10.20 -7.50 7.73
N VAL A 131 -9.66 -6.28 7.70
CA VAL A 131 -9.91 -5.27 8.74
C VAL A 131 -11.38 -4.87 8.76
N LEU A 132 -11.99 -4.61 7.60
CA LEU A 132 -13.42 -4.34 7.49
C LEU A 132 -14.26 -5.49 8.05
N LEU A 133 -13.92 -6.74 7.70
CA LEU A 133 -14.62 -7.92 8.18
C LEU A 133 -14.51 -8.07 9.71
N LEU A 134 -13.32 -7.86 10.29
CA LEU A 134 -13.12 -7.91 11.74
C LEU A 134 -13.87 -6.79 12.46
N CYS A 135 -13.90 -5.58 11.92
CA CYS A 135 -14.69 -4.48 12.45
C CYS A 135 -16.20 -4.80 12.41
N LEU A 136 -16.70 -5.41 11.33
CA LEU A 136 -18.10 -5.82 11.23
C LEU A 136 -18.47 -6.92 12.22
N ILE A 137 -17.63 -7.95 12.36
CA ILE A 137 -17.84 -9.04 13.33
C ILE A 137 -17.84 -8.49 14.76
N PHE A 138 -16.93 -7.58 15.07
CA PHE A 138 -16.83 -6.98 16.41
C PHE A 138 -18.00 -6.04 16.71
N GLY A 139 -18.41 -5.21 15.76
CA GLY A 139 -19.58 -4.36 15.89
C GLY A 139 -20.84 -5.19 16.15
N ALA A 140 -21.03 -6.28 15.40
CA ALA A 140 -22.13 -7.21 15.62
C ALA A 140 -22.09 -7.85 17.02
N PHE A 141 -20.90 -8.26 17.48
CA PHE A 141 -20.71 -8.83 18.81
C PHE A 141 -21.09 -7.85 19.94
N ILE A 142 -20.65 -6.58 19.85
CA ILE A 142 -21.03 -5.54 20.83
C ILE A 142 -22.54 -5.35 20.87
N ILE A 143 -23.20 -5.31 19.71
CA ILE A 143 -24.66 -5.14 19.63
C ILE A 143 -25.38 -6.31 20.33
N ILE A 144 -24.99 -7.56 20.02
CA ILE A 144 -25.58 -8.76 20.62
C ILE A 144 -25.42 -8.76 22.14
N MET A 145 -24.24 -8.39 22.62
CA MET A 145 -23.94 -8.30 24.05
C MET A 145 -24.74 -7.19 24.72
N GLY A 146 -24.83 -6.01 24.10
CA GLY A 146 -25.63 -4.89 24.60
C GLY A 146 -27.12 -5.25 24.74
N VAL A 147 -27.67 -5.95 23.74
CA VAL A 147 -29.05 -6.46 23.78
C VAL A 147 -29.23 -7.50 24.89
N SER A 148 -28.28 -8.42 25.07
CA SER A 148 -28.36 -9.42 26.14
C SER A 148 -28.36 -8.78 27.52
N ILE A 149 -27.51 -7.78 27.75
CA ILE A 149 -27.46 -7.06 29.04
C ILE A 149 -28.76 -6.28 29.27
N ALA A 150 -29.27 -5.57 28.27
CA ALA A 150 -30.52 -4.82 28.37
C ALA A 150 -31.72 -5.73 28.69
N SER A 151 -31.70 -6.98 28.22
CA SER A 151 -32.76 -7.96 28.51
C SER A 151 -32.79 -8.44 29.97
N HIS A 152 -31.66 -8.38 30.68
CA HIS A 152 -31.54 -8.85 32.07
C HIS A 152 -31.78 -7.75 33.11
N TYR A 153 -31.77 -6.47 32.72
CA TYR A 153 -31.98 -5.35 33.61
C TYR A 153 -33.08 -4.44 33.05
N PRO A 154 -34.38 -4.79 33.22
CA PRO A 154 -35.46 -3.94 32.77
C PRO A 154 -35.38 -2.58 33.49
N PRO A 155 -35.63 -1.47 32.78
CA PRO A 155 -35.68 -0.15 33.41
C PRO A 155 -36.76 -0.14 34.49
N LYS A 156 -36.40 0.36 35.67
CA LYS A 156 -37.33 0.56 36.80
C LYS A 156 -38.23 1.76 36.56
#